data_AF-A0A0D2LKS6-F1
#
_entry.id   AF-A0A0D2LKS6-F1
#
_cell.length_a   1.000
_cell.length_b   1.000
_cell.length_c   1.000
_cell.angle_alpha   90.00
_cell.angle_beta   90.00
_cell.angle_gamma   90.00
#
_symmetry.space_group_name_H-M   'P 1'
#
loop_
_entity.id
_entity.type
_entity.pdbx_description
1 polymer ?
#
loop_
_entity_poly.entity_id
_entity_poly.type
_entity_poly.pdbx_seq_one_letter_code
_entity_poly.pdbx_strand_id
1 'polypeptide(L)'
;MKFALQRMFTCRRKKESAGGTSTPGGANQSPRGPGSMTLGGEGGDAPPSPLVVTCLPQKRAFMVEVVMKRVAMAPEVLAKHIDELDTRALQAEEVAAVAQMLPTREEVEEVRRARTKAEAAAAAAGAAALSRSSSLAGGVGALSRSSSVVSCSSPSPLPASPRLGPVEALFDALGRVQKLEQKMRALHFRYEVVSATAAVREYTEALRQALAAVTRSGRLRALLLAVRDVANIMNAHRAGGRVQGFRLASLRRLKDTR
;
A
#
# COMPACT_ATOMS: atom_id res chain seq x y z
N MET A 1 -0.77 -10.84 26.17
CA MET A 1 -1.48 -11.70 25.20
C MET A 1 -1.30 -11.18 23.76
N LYS A 2 -0.07 -11.23 23.22
CA LYS A 2 0.28 -10.66 21.90
C LYS A 2 0.77 -11.68 20.86
N PHE A 3 0.65 -12.98 21.12
CA PHE A 3 1.25 -14.03 20.26
C PHE A 3 0.29 -15.12 19.76
N ALA A 4 -1.02 -15.02 20.00
CA ALA A 4 -1.96 -16.08 19.61
C ALA A 4 -2.67 -15.86 18.25
N LEU A 5 -2.74 -14.63 17.74
CA LEU A 5 -3.53 -14.31 16.54
C LEU A 5 -2.75 -14.34 15.21
N GLN A 6 -1.42 -14.42 15.26
CA GLN A 6 -0.58 -14.37 14.04
C GLN A 6 -0.45 -15.71 13.29
N ARG A 7 -1.06 -16.80 13.80
CA ARG A 7 -1.00 -18.14 13.17
C ARG A 7 -2.25 -18.55 12.40
N MET A 8 -3.31 -17.74 12.37
CA MET A 8 -4.56 -18.12 11.66
C MET A 8 -4.65 -17.65 10.20
N PHE A 9 -3.76 -16.78 9.72
CA PHE A 9 -3.86 -16.20 8.37
C PHE A 9 -2.71 -16.53 7.40
N THR A 10 -1.77 -17.41 7.76
CA THR A 10 -0.76 -17.90 6.81
C THR A 10 -1.26 -19.15 6.07
N CYS A 11 -2.15 -18.94 5.10
CA CYS A 11 -2.41 -19.94 4.07
C CYS A 11 -1.12 -20.17 3.26
N ARG A 12 -0.47 -21.31 3.53
CA ARG A 12 0.58 -21.93 2.70
C ARG A 12 0.08 -22.05 1.25
N ARG A 13 0.52 -21.17 0.35
CA ARG A 13 0.50 -21.45 -1.10
C ARG A 13 1.69 -22.36 -1.42
N LYS A 14 1.39 -23.64 -1.61
CA LYS A 14 2.31 -24.67 -2.08
C LYS A 14 2.70 -24.36 -3.53
N LYS A 15 3.99 -24.08 -3.76
CA LYS A 15 4.57 -23.92 -5.09
C LYS A 15 4.92 -25.32 -5.60
N GLU A 16 4.17 -25.80 -6.59
CA GLU A 16 4.52 -26.99 -7.35
C GLU A 16 5.63 -26.62 -8.34
N SER A 17 6.81 -27.22 -8.15
CA SER A 17 7.94 -27.13 -9.08
C SER A 17 8.01 -28.43 -9.88
N ALA A 18 7.64 -28.35 -11.16
CA ALA A 18 8.04 -29.34 -12.15
C ALA A 18 9.47 -29.03 -12.61
N GLY A 19 10.36 -30.02 -12.50
CA GLY A 19 11.75 -29.92 -12.94
C GLY A 19 12.28 -31.28 -13.41
N GLY A 20 12.41 -31.42 -14.73
CA GLY A 20 13.32 -32.31 -15.46
C GLY A 20 13.85 -31.46 -16.65
N THR A 21 15.01 -31.65 -17.27
CA THR A 21 16.01 -32.73 -17.26
C THR A 21 17.28 -32.17 -17.95
N SER A 22 18.46 -32.66 -17.55
CA SER A 22 19.71 -32.92 -18.34
C SER A 22 20.44 -31.81 -19.15
N THR A 23 21.60 -31.40 -18.60
CA THR A 23 23.04 -31.51 -19.03
C THR A 23 23.48 -31.61 -20.54
N PRO A 24 24.79 -31.50 -20.89
CA PRO A 24 25.50 -30.28 -21.33
C PRO A 24 26.20 -30.42 -22.71
N GLY A 25 26.84 -29.36 -23.22
CA GLY A 25 27.87 -29.53 -24.25
C GLY A 25 28.36 -28.26 -24.92
N GLY A 26 29.68 -28.17 -25.11
CA GLY A 26 30.25 -27.56 -26.31
C GLY A 26 31.00 -26.24 -26.13
N ALA A 27 32.32 -26.32 -26.28
CA ALA A 27 33.25 -25.21 -26.31
C ALA A 27 33.17 -24.35 -27.57
N ASN A 28 33.82 -23.19 -27.48
CA ASN A 28 34.83 -22.67 -28.42
C ASN A 28 34.48 -21.42 -29.25
N GLN A 29 35.43 -20.47 -29.19
CA GLN A 29 35.87 -19.52 -30.23
C GLN A 29 35.23 -18.11 -30.33
N SER A 30 36.05 -17.12 -29.98
CA SER A 30 36.16 -15.81 -30.65
C SER A 30 36.54 -15.98 -32.13
N PRO A 31 36.28 -14.98 -32.99
CA PRO A 31 37.38 -14.08 -33.39
C PRO A 31 36.98 -12.61 -33.64
N ARG A 32 38.02 -11.84 -33.97
CA ARG A 32 38.19 -10.38 -34.13
C ARG A 32 37.46 -9.72 -35.32
N GLY A 33 36.97 -8.48 -35.10
CA GLY A 33 36.96 -7.24 -35.94
C GLY A 33 36.49 -7.26 -37.41
N PRO A 34 36.38 -6.10 -38.14
CA PRO A 34 36.70 -4.69 -37.79
C PRO A 34 35.68 -3.60 -38.24
N GLY A 35 35.86 -2.37 -37.72
CA GLY A 35 35.74 -1.07 -38.42
C GLY A 35 34.43 -0.58 -39.05
N SER A 36 33.86 0.50 -38.50
CA SER A 36 33.10 1.50 -39.29
C SER A 36 33.25 2.89 -38.66
N MET A 37 33.87 3.80 -39.40
CA MET A 37 33.89 5.23 -39.13
C MET A 37 32.55 5.86 -39.53
N THR A 38 32.04 6.79 -38.73
CA THR A 38 31.22 7.90 -39.24
C THR A 38 31.48 9.14 -38.39
N LEU A 39 31.89 10.20 -39.07
CA LEU A 39 32.18 11.55 -38.60
C LEU A 39 30.89 12.37 -38.51
N GLY A 40 30.84 13.29 -37.54
CA GLY A 40 30.41 14.69 -37.71
C GLY A 40 28.90 15.00 -37.85
N GLY A 41 28.44 16.00 -37.09
CA GLY A 41 27.13 16.66 -37.23
C GLY A 41 26.55 17.03 -35.86
N GLU A 42 27.04 18.10 -35.23
CA GLU A 42 26.42 19.45 -35.21
C GLU A 42 25.41 19.63 -34.06
N GLY A 43 25.67 20.65 -33.26
CA GLY A 43 24.92 20.97 -32.06
C GLY A 43 23.50 21.42 -32.38
N GLY A 44 22.54 20.71 -31.82
CA GLY A 44 21.22 21.24 -31.51
C GLY A 44 21.20 21.63 -30.04
N ASP A 45 21.13 22.93 -29.76
CA ASP A 45 20.91 23.53 -28.45
C ASP A 45 19.53 23.06 -27.94
N ALA A 46 19.53 21.90 -27.27
CA ALA A 46 18.35 21.42 -26.56
C ALA A 46 18.16 22.34 -25.35
N PRO A 47 16.96 22.93 -25.16
CA PRO A 47 16.71 23.77 -23.99
C PRO A 47 17.06 22.96 -22.73
N PRO A 48 17.78 23.55 -21.75
CA PRO A 48 18.26 22.81 -20.60
C PRO A 48 17.06 22.16 -19.92
N SER A 49 16.98 20.82 -19.99
CA SER A 49 15.96 20.07 -19.28
C SER A 49 15.99 20.53 -17.82
N PRO A 50 14.86 20.97 -17.24
CA PRO A 50 14.86 21.55 -15.91
C PRO A 50 15.51 20.58 -14.94
N LEU A 51 16.54 21.04 -14.23
CA LEU A 51 17.33 20.25 -13.29
C LEU A 51 16.39 19.54 -12.30
N VAL A 52 16.19 18.23 -12.50
CA VAL A 52 15.42 17.38 -11.59
C VAL A 52 16.32 16.98 -10.45
N VAL A 53 15.96 17.38 -9.24
CA VAL A 53 16.79 17.16 -8.06
C VAL A 53 16.45 15.79 -7.46
N THR A 54 17.34 14.82 -7.66
CA THR A 54 17.26 13.47 -7.09
C THR A 54 18.24 13.31 -5.94
N CYS A 55 17.75 12.99 -4.75
CA CYS A 55 18.56 13.01 -3.52
C CYS A 55 18.61 11.65 -2.83
N LEU A 56 17.64 10.79 -3.14
CA LEU A 56 17.50 9.50 -2.49
C LEU A 56 18.40 8.47 -3.16
N PRO A 57 18.90 7.46 -2.40
CA PRO A 57 19.70 6.39 -2.97
C PRO A 57 18.90 5.62 -4.03
N GLN A 58 19.52 5.29 -5.18
CA GLN A 58 18.84 4.68 -6.33
C GLN A 58 17.96 3.48 -5.97
N LYS A 59 18.45 2.57 -5.12
CA LYS A 59 17.69 1.38 -4.70
C LYS A 59 16.41 1.74 -3.97
N ARG A 60 16.46 2.75 -3.10
CA ARG A 60 15.30 3.25 -2.35
C ARG A 60 14.31 3.93 -3.29
N ALA A 61 14.81 4.80 -4.17
CA ALA A 61 14.00 5.48 -5.17
C ALA A 61 13.26 4.49 -6.09
N PHE A 62 13.94 3.45 -6.56
CA PHE A 62 13.33 2.41 -7.39
C PHE A 62 12.19 1.66 -6.66
N MET A 63 12.39 1.28 -5.40
CA MET A 63 11.32 0.63 -4.62
C MET A 63 10.09 1.54 -4.47
N VAL A 64 10.30 2.84 -4.23
CA VAL A 64 9.21 3.80 -4.10
C VAL A 64 8.51 4.00 -5.43
N GLU A 65 9.26 4.11 -6.52
CA GLU A 65 8.71 4.26 -7.87
C GLU A 65 7.82 3.07 -8.28
N VAL A 66 8.23 1.85 -7.95
CA VAL A 66 7.41 0.64 -8.18
C VAL A 66 6.09 0.71 -7.42
N VAL A 67 6.11 1.17 -6.17
CA VAL A 67 4.88 1.34 -5.37
C VAL A 67 4.02 2.47 -5.91
N MET A 68 4.61 3.60 -6.33
CA MET A 68 3.87 4.70 -6.96
C MET A 68 3.17 4.25 -8.25
N LYS A 69 3.81 3.40 -9.06
CA LYS A 69 3.18 2.82 -10.26
C LYS A 69 1.99 1.92 -9.92
N ARG A 70 2.03 1.23 -8.78
CA ARG A 70 0.91 0.40 -8.30
C ARG A 70 -0.25 1.24 -7.76
N VAL A 71 0.04 2.30 -7.01
CA VAL A 71 -0.98 3.20 -6.44
C VAL A 71 -1.57 4.11 -7.52
N ALA A 72 -0.80 4.47 -8.54
CA ALA A 72 -1.23 5.26 -9.71
C ALA A 72 -1.92 6.60 -9.34
N MET A 73 -1.53 7.21 -8.21
CA MET A 73 -2.03 8.52 -7.76
C MET A 73 -0.93 9.56 -7.74
N ALA A 74 -1.31 10.83 -7.91
CA ALA A 74 -0.40 11.95 -7.72
C ALA A 74 0.02 12.07 -6.23
N PRO A 75 1.27 12.47 -5.94
CA PRO A 75 1.81 12.49 -4.57
C PRO A 75 1.03 13.40 -3.62
N GLU A 76 0.57 14.55 -4.11
CA GLU A 76 -0.24 15.50 -3.33
C GLU A 76 -1.66 14.97 -3.05
N VAL A 77 -2.23 14.22 -3.98
CA VAL A 77 -3.57 13.61 -3.83
C VAL A 77 -3.51 12.49 -2.80
N LEU A 78 -2.46 11.66 -2.89
CA LEU A 78 -2.22 10.60 -1.91
C LEU A 78 -2.05 11.15 -0.48
N ALA A 79 -1.25 12.21 -0.33
CA ALA A 79 -1.06 12.86 0.97
C ALA A 79 -2.37 13.38 1.57
N LYS A 80 -3.25 13.99 0.75
CA LYS A 80 -4.58 14.45 1.19
C LYS A 80 -5.47 13.30 1.65
N HIS A 81 -5.55 12.20 0.89
CA HIS A 81 -6.36 11.04 1.27
C HIS A 81 -5.89 10.40 2.58
N ILE A 82 -4.57 10.37 2.82
CA ILE A 82 -4.00 9.90 4.08
C ILE A 82 -4.34 10.88 5.21
N ASP A 83 -4.30 12.19 4.96
CA ASP A 83 -4.61 13.21 5.95
C ASP A 83 -6.08 13.15 6.41
N GLU A 84 -6.99 12.94 5.46
CA GLU A 84 -8.45 12.80 5.63
C GLU A 84 -8.89 11.39 6.08
N LEU A 85 -7.98 10.41 6.12
CA LEU A 85 -8.27 9.00 6.41
C LEU A 85 -9.38 8.43 5.51
N ASP A 86 -9.36 8.80 4.22
CA ASP A 86 -10.37 8.36 3.27
C ASP A 86 -10.19 6.86 2.94
N THR A 87 -11.29 6.13 3.05
CA THR A 87 -11.34 4.67 2.81
C THR A 87 -12.00 4.33 1.48
N ARG A 88 -12.52 5.32 0.76
CA ARG A 88 -13.11 5.11 -0.57
C ARG A 88 -12.06 5.22 -1.65
N ALA A 89 -11.21 6.24 -1.55
CA ALA A 89 -10.14 6.49 -2.50
C ALA A 89 -8.94 5.55 -2.30
N LEU A 90 -8.64 5.16 -1.04
CA LEU A 90 -7.45 4.39 -0.70
C LEU A 90 -7.80 2.98 -0.22
N GLN A 91 -7.66 1.99 -1.09
CA GLN A 91 -7.97 0.58 -0.84
C GLN A 91 -6.97 -0.09 0.11
N ALA A 92 -7.36 -1.24 0.69
CA ALA A 92 -6.53 -1.97 1.64
C ALA A 92 -5.14 -2.35 1.08
N GLU A 93 -5.06 -2.71 -0.20
CA GLU A 93 -3.80 -3.05 -0.86
C GLU A 93 -2.86 -1.85 -1.03
N GLU A 94 -3.43 -0.68 -1.35
CA GLU A 94 -2.69 0.57 -1.53
C GLU A 94 -2.15 1.06 -0.19
N VAL A 95 -2.98 1.01 0.87
CA VAL A 95 -2.57 1.30 2.25
C VAL A 95 -1.40 0.41 2.68
N ALA A 96 -1.48 -0.90 2.39
CA ALA A 96 -0.42 -1.84 2.71
C ALA A 96 0.88 -1.59 1.91
N ALA A 97 0.76 -1.22 0.63
CA ALA A 97 1.89 -0.89 -0.21
C ALA A 97 2.59 0.41 0.25
N VAL A 98 1.81 1.44 0.57
CA VAL A 98 2.34 2.72 1.10
C VAL A 98 2.97 2.54 2.48
N ALA A 99 2.40 1.68 3.33
CA ALA A 99 2.96 1.39 4.65
C ALA A 99 4.39 0.79 4.60
N GLN A 100 4.76 0.09 3.53
CA GLN A 100 6.13 -0.44 3.35
C GLN A 100 7.14 0.65 2.99
N MET A 101 6.67 1.77 2.43
CA MET A 101 7.50 2.82 1.85
C MET A 101 7.44 4.12 2.65
N LEU A 102 7.01 4.05 3.92
CA LEU A 102 6.98 5.20 4.82
C LEU A 102 8.36 5.88 4.87
N PRO A 103 8.43 7.20 4.66
CA PRO A 103 9.67 7.93 4.67
C PRO A 103 10.19 8.05 6.12
N THR A 104 11.49 7.85 6.32
CA THR A 104 12.11 8.12 7.62
C THR A 104 12.23 9.63 7.84
N ARG A 105 12.36 10.06 9.10
CA ARG A 105 12.55 11.48 9.43
C ARG A 105 13.78 12.07 8.72
N GLU A 106 14.85 11.29 8.63
CA GLU A 106 16.10 11.67 7.97
C GLU A 106 15.88 11.88 6.46
N GLU A 107 15.21 10.93 5.78
CA GLU A 107 14.87 11.03 4.35
C GLU A 107 14.02 12.27 4.05
N VAL A 108 13.03 12.59 4.91
CA VAL A 108 12.20 13.81 4.75
C VAL A 108 13.03 15.08 4.91
N GLU A 109 13.94 15.12 5.89
CA GLU A 109 14.79 16.28 6.10
C GLU A 109 15.80 16.47 4.95
N GLU A 110 16.36 15.40 4.40
CA GLU A 110 17.23 15.44 3.22
C GLU A 110 16.53 16.01 2.00
N VAL A 111 15.31 15.53 1.71
CA VAL A 111 14.48 16.04 0.62
C VAL A 111 14.17 17.52 0.82
N ARG A 112 13.86 17.96 2.05
CA ARG A 112 13.63 19.38 2.37
C ARG A 112 14.88 20.23 2.15
N ARG A 113 16.05 19.77 2.61
CA ARG A 113 17.33 20.48 2.39
C ARG A 113 17.67 20.57 0.92
N ALA A 114 17.40 19.52 0.15
CA ALA A 114 17.63 19.54 -1.28
C ALA A 114 16.67 20.47 -2.02
N ARG A 115 15.40 20.52 -1.59
CA ARG A 115 14.42 21.48 -2.11
C ARG A 115 14.87 22.92 -1.89
N THR A 116 15.27 23.30 -0.68
CA THR A 116 15.71 24.68 -0.41
C THR A 116 17.00 25.04 -1.16
N LYS A 117 17.94 24.09 -1.28
CA LYS A 117 19.13 24.26 -2.13
C LYS A 117 18.77 24.46 -3.60
N ALA A 118 17.81 23.69 -4.11
CA ALA A 118 17.33 23.82 -5.48
C ALA A 118 16.60 25.14 -5.71
N GLU A 119 15.81 25.60 -4.73
CA GLU A 119 15.10 26.88 -4.78
C GLU A 119 16.10 28.05 -4.76
N ALA A 120 17.13 27.97 -3.92
CA ALA A 120 18.21 28.95 -3.88
C ALA A 120 19.05 28.96 -5.17
N ALA A 121 19.36 27.79 -5.74
CA ALA A 121 20.07 27.68 -7.01
C ALA A 121 19.23 28.20 -8.19
N ALA A 122 17.92 27.93 -8.20
CA ALA A 122 16.99 28.47 -9.18
C ALA A 122 16.84 29.99 -9.06
N ALA A 123 16.79 30.54 -7.85
CA ALA A 123 16.77 31.97 -7.61
C ALA A 123 18.08 32.65 -8.08
N ALA A 124 19.24 32.05 -7.80
CA ALA A 124 20.54 32.52 -8.28
C ALA A 124 20.66 32.45 -9.81
N ALA A 125 20.17 31.37 -10.43
CA ALA A 125 20.13 31.22 -11.88
C ALA A 125 19.15 32.23 -12.53
N GLY A 126 18.00 32.48 -11.92
CA GLY A 126 17.04 33.50 -12.36
C GLY A 126 17.63 34.91 -12.28
N ALA A 127 18.36 35.24 -11.20
CA ALA A 127 19.08 36.50 -11.06
C ALA A 127 20.22 36.65 -12.09
N ALA A 128 20.91 35.56 -12.43
CA ALA A 128 21.95 35.53 -13.45
C ALA A 128 21.36 35.64 -14.89
N ALA A 129 20.16 35.10 -15.13
CA ALA A 129 19.48 35.22 -16.41
C ALA A 129 18.94 36.65 -16.66
N LEU A 130 18.36 37.29 -15.63
CA LEU A 130 17.96 38.71 -15.71
C LEU A 130 19.17 39.61 -15.98
N SER A 131 20.31 39.37 -15.32
CA SER A 131 21.55 40.14 -15.52
C SER A 131 22.21 39.95 -16.90
N ARG A 132 21.92 38.84 -17.62
CA ARG A 132 22.40 38.62 -19.00
C ARG A 132 21.52 39.29 -20.07
N SER A 133 20.26 39.57 -19.74
CA SER A 133 19.32 40.25 -20.65
C SER A 133 19.50 41.77 -20.68
N SER A 134 20.16 42.37 -19.68
CA SER A 134 20.42 43.81 -19.61
C SER A 134 21.69 44.26 -20.33
N SER A 135 22.58 43.35 -20.77
CA SER A 135 23.85 43.69 -21.42
C SER A 135 23.81 43.74 -22.95
N LEU A 136 22.65 43.61 -23.57
CA LEU A 136 22.46 43.68 -25.04
C LEU A 136 21.63 44.90 -25.51
N ALA A 137 21.26 45.81 -24.61
CA ALA A 137 20.55 47.05 -24.96
C ALA A 137 21.51 48.26 -24.93
N GLY A 138 22.43 48.31 -25.89
CA GLY A 138 23.29 49.46 -26.14
C GLY A 138 23.22 49.88 -27.61
N GLY A 139 22.32 50.81 -27.95
CA GLY A 139 22.24 51.35 -29.31
C GLY A 139 21.00 52.21 -29.61
N VAL A 140 21.11 53.51 -29.26
CA VAL A 140 20.51 54.72 -29.88
C VAL A 140 19.00 54.82 -30.16
N GLY A 141 18.39 55.91 -29.65
CA GLY A 141 17.15 56.46 -30.20
C GLY A 141 16.28 57.20 -29.17
N ALA A 142 16.43 58.52 -29.10
CA ALA A 142 15.60 59.40 -28.28
C ALA A 142 14.21 59.68 -28.91
N LEU A 143 13.29 60.13 -28.03
CA LEU A 143 12.00 60.82 -28.26
C LEU A 143 10.75 59.96 -28.52
N SER A 144 9.85 59.86 -27.54
CA SER A 144 8.63 60.69 -27.46
C SER A 144 7.65 60.14 -26.39
N ARG A 145 6.95 61.06 -25.72
CA ARG A 145 5.91 60.80 -24.71
C ARG A 145 4.59 60.40 -25.40
N SER A 146 3.89 59.40 -24.87
CA SER A 146 2.47 59.53 -24.50
C SER A 146 1.92 58.25 -23.86
N SER A 147 1.33 58.47 -22.70
CA SER A 147 0.42 57.63 -21.91
C SER A 147 -0.65 56.87 -22.69
N SER A 148 -0.80 55.57 -22.39
CA SER A 148 -2.12 54.98 -22.12
C SER A 148 -1.96 53.69 -21.30
N VAL A 149 -2.62 53.69 -20.16
CA VAL A 149 -2.72 52.59 -19.20
C VAL A 149 -3.68 51.55 -19.76
N VAL A 150 -3.16 50.39 -20.17
CA VAL A 150 -3.94 49.17 -20.31
C VAL A 150 -3.33 48.15 -19.34
N SER A 151 -4.00 48.01 -18.20
CA SER A 151 -3.64 47.07 -17.14
C SER A 151 -4.07 45.66 -17.57
N CYS A 152 -3.24 45.01 -18.39
CA CYS A 152 -3.35 43.59 -18.68
C CYS A 152 -2.88 42.82 -17.44
N SER A 153 -3.82 42.39 -16.60
CA SER A 153 -3.59 41.39 -15.56
C SER A 153 -3.26 40.04 -16.21
N SER A 154 -1.99 39.93 -16.61
CA SER A 154 -1.33 38.69 -17.01
C SER A 154 -0.83 38.03 -15.72
N PRO A 155 -1.09 36.74 -15.49
CA PRO A 155 -0.53 36.05 -14.33
C PRO A 155 0.99 36.10 -14.43
N SER A 156 1.61 36.58 -13.36
CA SER A 156 3.06 36.62 -13.20
C SER A 156 3.67 35.26 -13.57
N PRO A 157 4.84 35.23 -14.24
CA PRO A 157 5.59 34.00 -14.39
C PRO A 157 6.07 33.60 -12.99
N LEU A 158 5.32 32.72 -12.34
CA LEU A 158 5.76 32.08 -11.10
C LEU A 158 7.17 31.53 -11.37
N PRO A 159 8.17 31.83 -10.52
CA PRO A 159 9.51 31.30 -10.70
C PRO A 159 9.37 29.78 -10.75
N ALA A 160 9.86 29.17 -11.83
CA ALA A 160 9.77 27.74 -12.09
C ALA A 160 10.23 27.00 -10.83
N SER A 161 9.27 26.48 -10.05
CA SER A 161 9.61 25.80 -8.80
C SER A 161 10.54 24.65 -9.16
N PRO A 162 11.67 24.49 -8.45
CA PRO A 162 12.59 23.41 -8.74
C PRO A 162 11.84 22.09 -8.69
N ARG A 163 11.90 21.35 -9.80
CA ARG A 163 11.17 20.09 -9.91
C ARG A 163 11.97 19.04 -9.17
N LEU A 164 11.57 18.77 -7.93
CA LEU A 164 11.96 17.54 -7.24
C LEU A 164 11.58 16.34 -8.14
N GLY A 165 12.39 15.28 -8.10
CA GLY A 165 12.01 14.02 -8.74
C GLY A 165 10.66 13.51 -8.22
N PRO A 166 9.96 12.63 -8.97
CA PRO A 166 8.63 12.16 -8.59
C PRO A 166 8.61 11.49 -7.22
N VAL A 167 9.71 10.78 -6.88
CA VAL A 167 9.89 10.10 -5.59
C VAL A 167 10.11 11.12 -4.47
N GLU A 168 10.97 12.12 -4.71
CA GLU A 168 11.26 13.18 -3.76
C GLU A 168 10.03 14.07 -3.52
N ALA A 169 9.24 14.33 -4.57
CA ALA A 169 7.96 15.03 -4.45
C ALA A 169 6.97 14.26 -3.57
N LEU A 170 6.94 12.92 -3.66
CA LEU A 170 6.16 12.08 -2.76
C LEU A 170 6.63 12.21 -1.31
N PHE A 171 7.94 12.14 -1.06
CA PHE A 171 8.49 12.21 0.30
C PHE A 171 8.28 13.59 0.91
N ASP A 172 8.37 14.67 0.13
CA ASP A 172 8.04 16.02 0.60
C ASP A 172 6.54 16.13 0.94
N ALA A 173 5.65 15.61 0.08
CA ALA A 173 4.20 15.61 0.32
C ALA A 173 3.83 14.79 1.57
N LEU A 174 4.34 13.56 1.70
CA LEU A 174 4.13 12.71 2.88
C LEU A 174 4.74 13.31 4.16
N GLY A 175 5.88 14.01 4.05
CA GLY A 175 6.53 14.69 5.16
C GLY A 175 5.75 15.90 5.70
N ARG A 176 4.77 16.42 4.96
CA ARG A 176 3.84 17.47 5.43
C ARG A 176 2.69 16.91 6.25
N VAL A 177 2.38 15.62 6.11
CA VAL A 177 1.27 14.96 6.81
C VAL A 177 1.61 14.82 8.29
N GLN A 178 0.71 15.32 9.14
CA GLN A 178 0.89 15.23 10.59
C GLN A 178 0.72 13.79 11.06
N LYS A 179 1.64 13.31 11.91
CA LYS A 179 1.58 11.98 12.54
C LYS A 179 1.33 10.85 11.51
N LEU A 180 2.07 10.89 10.40
CA LEU A 180 1.91 9.99 9.25
C LEU A 180 1.86 8.51 9.66
N GLU A 181 2.80 8.05 10.49
CA GLU A 181 2.82 6.65 10.93
C GLU A 181 1.56 6.25 11.68
N GLN A 182 1.09 7.11 12.60
CA GLN A 182 -0.12 6.84 13.38
C GLN A 182 -1.36 6.81 12.47
N LYS A 183 -1.44 7.71 11.49
CA LYS A 183 -2.52 7.72 10.49
C LYS A 183 -2.53 6.46 9.62
N MET A 184 -1.36 6.02 9.15
CA MET A 184 -1.25 4.77 8.39
C MET A 184 -1.63 3.54 9.22
N ARG A 185 -1.21 3.49 10.49
CA ARG A 185 -1.64 2.42 11.42
C ARG A 185 -3.15 2.44 11.64
N ALA A 186 -3.76 3.62 11.78
CA ALA A 186 -5.20 3.76 11.93
C ALA A 186 -5.97 3.31 10.68
N LEU A 187 -5.51 3.67 9.48
CA LEU A 187 -6.08 3.21 8.20
C LEU A 187 -6.00 1.70 8.06
N HIS A 188 -4.83 1.12 8.31
CA HIS A 188 -4.66 -0.34 8.26
C HIS A 188 -5.59 -1.05 9.25
N PHE A 189 -5.63 -0.56 10.50
CA PHE A 189 -6.48 -1.12 11.54
C PHE A 189 -7.97 -1.04 11.16
N ARG A 190 -8.41 0.03 10.51
CA ARG A 190 -9.81 0.17 10.08
C ARG A 190 -10.22 -0.95 9.11
N TYR A 191 -9.36 -1.32 8.17
CA TYR A 191 -9.60 -2.46 7.28
C TYR A 191 -9.56 -3.80 8.01
N GLU A 192 -8.59 -3.97 8.91
CA GLU A 192 -8.42 -5.19 9.69
C GLU A 192 -9.63 -5.47 10.59
N VAL A 193 -10.17 -4.44 11.25
CA VAL A 193 -11.35 -4.55 12.12
C VAL A 193 -12.58 -4.97 11.33
N VAL A 194 -12.81 -4.42 10.14
CA VAL A 194 -13.97 -4.79 9.32
C VAL A 194 -13.90 -6.27 8.92
N SER A 195 -12.73 -6.73 8.47
CA SER A 195 -12.52 -8.14 8.12
C SER A 195 -12.65 -9.07 9.35
N ALA A 196 -11.99 -8.72 10.45
CA ALA A 196 -12.01 -9.52 11.67
C ALA A 196 -13.41 -9.61 12.30
N THR A 197 -14.16 -8.51 12.32
CA THR A 197 -15.53 -8.48 12.85
C THR A 197 -16.49 -9.30 11.99
N ALA A 198 -16.35 -9.28 10.66
CA ALA A 198 -17.13 -10.13 9.78
C ALA A 198 -16.91 -11.62 10.07
N ALA A 199 -15.64 -12.07 10.17
CA ALA A 199 -15.30 -13.46 10.47
C ALA A 199 -15.85 -13.92 11.83
N VAL A 200 -15.72 -13.08 12.88
CA VAL A 200 -16.27 -13.39 14.21
C VAL A 200 -17.80 -13.45 14.18
N ARG A 201 -18.43 -12.54 13.44
CA ARG A 201 -19.89 -12.51 13.29
C ARG A 201 -20.41 -13.77 12.61
N GLU A 202 -19.78 -14.20 11.52
CA GLU A 202 -20.16 -15.44 10.82
C GLU A 202 -20.07 -16.67 11.73
N TYR A 203 -18.97 -16.79 12.48
CA TYR A 203 -18.79 -17.89 13.43
C TYR A 203 -19.84 -17.88 14.56
N THR A 204 -20.09 -16.72 15.16
CA THR A 204 -21.04 -16.59 16.27
C THR A 204 -22.49 -16.78 15.83
N GLU A 205 -22.86 -16.32 14.64
CA GLU A 205 -24.18 -16.58 14.05
C GLU A 205 -24.39 -18.05 13.73
N ALA A 206 -23.40 -18.72 13.13
CA ALA A 206 -23.48 -20.17 12.89
C ALA A 206 -23.67 -20.95 14.21
N LEU A 207 -22.95 -20.56 15.26
CA LEU A 207 -23.08 -21.17 16.58
C LEU A 207 -24.45 -20.88 17.21
N ARG A 208 -24.96 -19.65 17.13
CA ARG A 208 -26.32 -19.31 17.59
C ARG A 208 -27.38 -20.12 16.86
N GLN A 209 -27.27 -20.24 15.54
CA GLN A 209 -28.20 -21.01 14.72
C GLN A 209 -28.16 -22.50 15.07
N ALA A 210 -26.98 -23.08 15.23
CA ALA A 210 -26.83 -24.48 15.63
C ALA A 210 -27.43 -24.74 17.02
N LEU A 211 -27.16 -23.87 17.99
CA LEU A 211 -27.73 -23.98 19.34
C LEU A 211 -29.26 -23.81 19.32
N ALA A 212 -29.78 -22.85 18.54
CA ALA A 212 -31.22 -22.66 18.38
C ALA A 212 -31.89 -23.89 17.73
N ALA A 213 -31.25 -24.48 16.71
CA ALA A 213 -31.74 -25.69 16.06
C ALA A 213 -31.77 -26.89 17.02
N VAL A 214 -30.71 -27.08 17.83
CA VAL A 214 -30.65 -28.16 18.82
C VAL A 214 -31.70 -27.98 19.91
N THR A 215 -31.85 -26.77 20.46
CA THR A 215 -32.77 -26.49 21.57
C THR A 215 -34.25 -26.50 21.15
N ARG A 216 -34.55 -26.06 19.92
CA ARG A 216 -35.93 -26.05 19.39
C ARG A 216 -36.31 -27.34 18.66
N SER A 217 -35.41 -28.32 18.51
CA SER A 217 -35.71 -29.57 17.82
C SER A 217 -36.62 -30.48 18.66
N GLY A 218 -37.91 -30.46 18.35
CA GLY A 218 -38.88 -31.39 18.92
C GLY A 218 -38.58 -32.85 18.57
N ARG A 219 -38.07 -33.11 17.37
CA ARG A 219 -37.68 -34.47 16.93
C ARG A 219 -36.51 -35.02 17.75
N LEU A 220 -35.48 -34.20 17.99
CA LEU A 220 -34.36 -34.59 18.85
C LEU A 220 -34.84 -34.86 20.28
N ARG A 221 -35.69 -33.99 20.82
CA ARG A 221 -36.29 -34.18 22.14
C ARG A 221 -37.06 -35.50 22.24
N ALA A 222 -37.91 -35.80 21.25
CA ALA A 222 -38.67 -37.05 21.21
C ALA A 222 -37.75 -38.28 21.18
N LEU A 223 -36.69 -38.24 20.37
CA LEU A 223 -35.70 -39.33 20.30
C LEU A 223 -34.97 -39.52 21.64
N LEU A 224 -34.54 -38.44 22.30
CA LEU A 224 -33.89 -38.53 23.61
C LEU A 224 -34.82 -39.11 24.68
N LEU A 225 -36.11 -38.78 24.65
CA LEU A 225 -37.11 -39.38 25.54
C LEU A 225 -37.32 -40.87 25.25
N ALA A 226 -37.41 -41.26 23.98
CA ALA A 226 -37.52 -42.67 23.60
C ALA A 226 -36.31 -43.49 24.08
N VAL A 227 -35.09 -42.98 23.87
CA VAL A 227 -33.85 -43.60 24.38
C VAL A 227 -33.89 -43.75 25.91
N ARG A 228 -34.35 -42.71 26.62
CA ARG A 228 -34.50 -42.77 28.09
C ARG A 228 -35.48 -43.88 28.50
N ASP A 229 -36.62 -43.97 27.83
CA ASP A 229 -37.67 -44.92 28.20
C ASP A 229 -37.23 -46.36 27.94
N VAL A 230 -36.57 -46.63 26.81
CA VAL A 230 -35.94 -47.94 26.52
C VAL A 230 -34.89 -48.27 27.58
N ALA A 231 -33.99 -47.34 27.89
CA ALA A 231 -32.95 -47.57 28.89
C ALA A 231 -33.52 -47.84 30.29
N ASN A 232 -34.61 -47.17 30.67
CA ASN A 232 -35.31 -47.41 31.93
C ASN A 232 -35.95 -48.80 31.97
N ILE A 233 -36.52 -49.28 30.87
CA ILE A 233 -37.07 -50.64 30.76
C ILE A 233 -35.95 -51.67 30.91
N MET A 234 -34.87 -51.52 30.13
CA MET A 234 -33.74 -52.46 30.16
C MET A 234 -33.05 -52.52 31.52
N ASN A 235 -32.94 -51.40 32.22
CA ASN A 235 -32.24 -51.30 33.50
C ASN A 235 -33.16 -51.38 34.73
N ALA A 236 -34.43 -51.78 34.56
CA ALA A 236 -35.41 -51.80 35.64
C ALA A 236 -35.01 -52.67 36.85
N HIS A 237 -34.19 -53.70 36.64
CA HIS A 237 -33.71 -54.62 37.66
C HIS A 237 -32.44 -54.13 38.39
N ARG A 238 -31.83 -53.03 37.94
CA ARG A 238 -30.59 -52.50 38.53
C ARG A 238 -30.95 -51.62 39.74
N ALA A 239 -30.16 -51.69 40.81
CA ALA A 239 -30.38 -51.03 42.12
C ALA A 239 -30.47 -49.48 42.12
N GLY A 240 -30.53 -48.83 40.95
CA GLY A 240 -30.59 -47.37 40.78
C GLY A 240 -31.97 -46.78 40.45
N GLY A 241 -33.00 -47.61 40.27
CA GLY A 241 -34.36 -47.15 39.97
C GLY A 241 -34.51 -46.42 38.63
N ARG A 242 -35.68 -45.82 38.40
CA ARG A 242 -36.04 -45.14 37.14
C ARG A 242 -35.39 -43.76 37.07
N VAL A 243 -34.64 -43.48 36.00
CA VAL A 243 -33.95 -42.19 35.83
C VAL A 243 -34.77 -41.19 35.01
N GLN A 244 -34.71 -39.91 35.40
CA GLN A 244 -35.42 -38.82 34.72
C GLN A 244 -34.67 -38.28 33.49
N GLY A 245 -33.36 -38.52 33.40
CA GLY A 245 -32.51 -38.10 32.29
C GLY A 245 -31.16 -38.79 32.27
N PHE A 246 -30.35 -38.48 31.25
CA PHE A 246 -29.00 -39.03 31.08
C PHE A 246 -28.07 -38.00 30.44
N ARG A 247 -26.75 -38.18 30.62
CA ARG A 247 -25.74 -37.31 29.99
C ARG A 247 -25.68 -37.58 28.49
N LEU A 248 -25.62 -36.53 27.65
CA LEU A 248 -25.53 -36.69 26.19
C LEU A 248 -24.33 -37.54 25.73
N ALA A 249 -23.23 -37.51 26.48
CA ALA A 249 -22.07 -38.36 26.21
C ALA A 249 -22.39 -39.87 26.24
N SER A 250 -23.43 -40.29 26.99
CA SER A 250 -23.86 -41.68 27.07
C SER A 250 -24.44 -42.21 25.76
N LEU A 251 -24.92 -41.34 24.86
CA LEU A 251 -25.43 -41.74 23.54
C LEU A 251 -24.37 -42.49 22.73
N ARG A 252 -23.08 -42.19 22.95
CA ARG A 252 -21.96 -42.89 22.29
C ARG A 252 -21.88 -44.38 22.64
N ARG A 253 -22.45 -44.79 23.78
CA ARG A 253 -22.46 -46.18 24.26
C ARG A 253 -23.59 -47.01 23.68
N LEU A 254 -24.60 -46.37 23.07
CA LEU A 254 -25.72 -47.10 22.46
C LEU A 254 -25.26 -48.03 21.33
N LYS A 255 -24.22 -47.63 20.58
CA LYS A 255 -23.62 -48.45 19.52
C LYS A 255 -23.01 -49.76 20.06
N ASP A 256 -22.64 -49.80 21.33
CA ASP A 256 -21.98 -50.95 21.96
C ASP A 256 -23.01 -51.93 22.57
N THR A 257 -24.30 -51.57 22.55
CA THR A 257 -25.40 -52.41 23.05
C THR A 257 -25.96 -53.23 21.88
N ARG A 258 -25.82 -54.55 21.94
CA ARG A 258 -26.32 -55.50 20.92
C ARG A 258 -27.75 -55.93 21.20
#